data_AF-A0AAN0XXH6-F1
#
_entry.id   AF-A0AAN0XXH6-F1
#
_cell.length_a   1.000
_cell.length_b   1.000
_cell.length_c   1.000
_cell.angle_alpha   90.00
_cell.angle_beta   90.00
_cell.angle_gamma   90.00
#
_symmetry.space_group_name_H-M   'P 1'
#
loop_
_entity.id
_entity.type
_entity.pdbx_description
1 polymer ?
#
loop_
_entity_poly.entity_id
_entity_poly.type
_entity_poly.pdbx_seq_one_letter_code
_entity_poly.pdbx_strand_id
1 'polypeptide(L)'
;MPSSTCQQINPDLHLDSLSVLKLLSLKPMGVITLDELEFFIYHTVCEKVDTLLNLLEFNQCILIDGENIHLTDIGLEHLEVNG
;
A
#
# COMPACT_ATOMS: atom_id res chain seq x y z
N MET A 1 -18.81 -23.34 30.02
CA MET A 1 -17.57 -22.59 30.33
C MET A 1 -16.88 -22.35 29.00
N PRO A 2 -16.60 -21.10 28.62
CA PRO A 2 -16.21 -20.77 27.25
C PRO A 2 -14.83 -21.32 26.95
N SER A 3 -14.75 -21.93 25.77
CA SER A 3 -13.63 -22.63 25.19
C SER A 3 -12.45 -21.69 24.94
N SER A 4 -11.30 -22.12 25.43
CA SER A 4 -9.97 -21.59 25.17
C SER A 4 -9.67 -21.60 23.66
N THR A 5 -9.96 -20.51 22.97
CA THR A 5 -9.48 -20.29 21.60
C THR A 5 -9.24 -18.81 21.42
N CYS A 6 -8.02 -18.38 21.74
CA CYS A 6 -7.36 -17.18 21.20
C CYS A 6 -5.93 -17.10 21.78
N GLN A 7 -5.16 -18.18 21.67
CA GLN A 7 -3.71 -18.15 21.83
C GLN A 7 -3.07 -18.85 20.63
N GLN A 8 -3.28 -18.26 19.46
CA GLN A 8 -2.37 -18.39 18.34
C GLN A 8 -2.04 -16.97 17.91
N ILE A 9 -1.08 -16.36 18.60
CA ILE A 9 -0.36 -15.21 18.08
C ILE A 9 0.46 -15.79 16.92
N ASN A 10 -0.11 -15.77 15.71
CA ASN A 10 0.62 -16.11 14.51
C ASN A 10 1.65 -15.00 14.30
N PRO A 11 2.96 -15.29 14.44
CA PRO A 11 4.00 -14.27 14.36
C PRO A 11 4.16 -13.68 12.95
N ASP A 12 3.50 -14.27 11.95
CA ASP A 12 3.56 -13.88 10.53
C ASP A 12 2.32 -13.12 10.06
N LEU A 13 1.75 -12.24 10.87
CA LEU A 13 0.79 -11.29 10.31
C LEU A 13 1.55 -10.27 9.45
N HIS A 14 1.41 -10.38 8.13
CA HIS A 14 1.95 -9.41 7.17
C HIS A 14 1.48 -7.99 7.53
N LEU A 15 2.29 -6.96 7.22
CA LEU A 15 1.95 -5.54 7.47
C LEU A 15 0.55 -5.16 6.93
N ASP A 16 0.13 -5.80 5.84
CA ASP A 16 -1.20 -5.61 5.25
C ASP A 16 -2.32 -6.19 6.13
N SER A 17 -2.10 -7.32 6.79
CA SER A 17 -3.08 -7.94 7.71
C SER A 17 -3.34 -7.06 8.94
N LEU A 18 -2.30 -6.40 9.48
CA LEU A 18 -2.45 -5.46 10.59
C LEU A 18 -3.23 -4.20 10.17
N SER A 19 -3.10 -3.78 8.91
CA SER A 19 -3.81 -2.61 8.38
C SER A 19 -5.32 -2.85 8.31
N VAL A 20 -5.75 -4.05 7.90
CA VAL A 20 -7.17 -4.45 7.89
C VAL A 20 -7.73 -4.54 9.32
N LEU A 21 -6.99 -5.12 10.25
CA LEU A 21 -7.40 -5.19 11.66
C LEU A 21 -7.53 -3.80 12.30
N LYS A 22 -6.61 -2.89 11.98
CA LYS A 22 -6.68 -1.50 12.41
C LYS A 22 -7.89 -0.78 11.83
N LEU A 23 -8.21 -0.98 10.55
CA LEU A 23 -9.42 -0.43 9.93
C LEU A 23 -10.69 -0.93 10.63
N LEU A 24 -10.79 -2.25 10.87
CA LEU A 24 -11.91 -2.84 11.59
C LEU A 24 -12.05 -2.24 13.00
N SER A 25 -10.94 -2.01 13.71
CA SER A 25 -10.98 -1.40 15.06
C SER A 25 -11.57 0.02 15.11
N LEU A 26 -11.57 0.75 13.99
CA LEU A 26 -12.09 2.10 13.88
C LEU A 26 -13.59 2.14 13.53
N LYS A 27 -14.18 0.99 13.17
CA LYS A 27 -15.56 0.88 12.71
C LYS A 27 -16.49 0.46 13.85
N PRO A 28 -17.74 0.96 13.87
CA PRO A 28 -18.74 0.51 14.83
C PRO A 28 -18.89 -1.01 14.78
N MET A 29 -18.78 -1.66 15.93
CA MET A 29 -18.85 -3.12 16.07
C MET A 29 -17.77 -3.93 15.33
N GLY A 30 -16.76 -3.28 14.74
CA GLY A 30 -15.72 -3.96 13.99
C GLY A 30 -16.20 -4.62 12.70
N VAL A 31 -17.21 -4.05 12.05
CA VAL A 31 -17.79 -4.60 10.81
C VAL A 31 -17.58 -3.62 9.65
N ILE A 32 -17.16 -4.15 8.52
CA ILE A 32 -17.11 -3.46 7.21
C ILE A 32 -17.63 -4.40 6.14
N THR A 33 -18.15 -3.86 5.04
CA THR A 33 -18.45 -4.67 3.86
C THR A 33 -17.18 -4.96 3.06
N LEU A 34 -17.23 -5.97 2.19
CA LEU A 34 -16.15 -6.25 1.24
C LEU A 34 -15.89 -5.03 0.33
N ASP A 35 -16.95 -4.38 -0.16
CA ASP A 35 -16.83 -3.18 -1.01
C ASP A 35 -16.11 -2.03 -0.30
N GLU A 36 -16.40 -1.79 0.99
CA GLU A 36 -15.71 -0.76 1.78
C GLU A 36 -14.24 -1.09 1.99
N LEU A 37 -13.92 -2.37 2.19
CA LEU A 37 -12.54 -2.84 2.34
C LEU A 37 -11.76 -2.68 1.04
N GLU A 38 -12.33 -3.11 -0.08
CA GLU A 38 -11.75 -2.95 -1.42
C GLU A 38 -11.51 -1.48 -1.75
N PHE A 39 -12.49 -0.62 -1.47
CA PHE A 39 -12.34 0.82 -1.64
C PHE A 39 -11.19 1.39 -0.81
N PHE A 40 -11.09 0.99 0.46
CA PHE A 40 -10.02 1.46 1.35
C PHE A 40 -8.63 0.99 0.88
N ILE A 41 -8.51 -0.28 0.50
CA ILE A 41 -7.26 -0.85 -0.01
C ILE A 41 -6.87 -0.15 -1.32
N TYR A 42 -7.81 -0.03 -2.25
CA TYR A 42 -7.60 0.65 -3.53
C TYR A 42 -7.11 2.08 -3.30
N HIS A 43 -7.79 2.86 -2.48
CA HIS A 43 -7.41 4.25 -2.21
C HIS A 43 -6.04 4.35 -1.53
N THR A 44 -5.78 3.50 -0.53
CA THR A 44 -4.49 3.47 0.18
C THR A 44 -3.33 3.09 -0.74
N VAL A 45 -3.55 2.15 -1.67
CA VAL A 45 -2.53 1.74 -2.64
C VAL A 45 -2.34 2.81 -3.70
N CYS A 46 -3.41 3.39 -4.24
CA CYS A 46 -3.36 4.46 -5.22
C CYS A 46 -2.65 5.71 -4.68
N GLU A 47 -2.96 6.16 -3.45
CA GLU A 47 -2.26 7.30 -2.84
C GLU A 47 -0.75 7.06 -2.71
N LYS A 48 -0.34 5.82 -2.40
CA LYS A 48 1.08 5.45 -2.35
C LYS A 48 1.72 5.45 -3.74
N VAL A 49 1.02 4.96 -4.76
CA VAL A 49 1.47 4.97 -6.15
C VAL A 49 1.63 6.41 -6.63
N ASP A 50 0.65 7.28 -6.40
CA ASP A 50 0.72 8.70 -6.77
C ASP A 50 1.89 9.40 -6.08
N THR A 51 2.06 9.17 -4.77
CA THR A 51 3.19 9.74 -4.01
C THR A 51 4.53 9.27 -4.57
N LEU A 52 4.64 8.00 -4.92
CA LEU A 52 5.85 7.41 -5.50
C LEU A 52 6.14 7.95 -6.90
N LEU A 53 5.11 8.03 -7.77
CA LEU A 53 5.23 8.59 -9.11
C LEU A 53 5.63 10.07 -9.06
N ASN A 54 4.99 10.86 -8.19
CA ASN A 54 5.34 12.26 -7.96
C ASN A 54 6.80 12.41 -7.50
N LEU A 55 7.28 11.53 -6.62
CA LEU A 55 8.66 11.57 -6.15
C LEU A 55 9.65 11.20 -7.27
N LEU A 56 9.36 10.17 -8.04
CA LEU A 56 10.21 9.77 -9.17
C LEU A 56 10.24 10.83 -10.28
N GLU A 57 9.11 11.46 -10.56
CA GLU A 57 9.01 12.55 -11.53
C GLU A 57 9.72 13.82 -11.02
N PHE A 58 9.56 14.17 -9.74
CA PHE A 58 10.27 15.28 -9.11
C PHE A 58 11.79 15.12 -9.19
N ASN A 59 12.30 13.90 -9.00
CA ASN A 59 13.72 13.59 -9.14
C ASN A 59 14.16 13.41 -10.60
N GLN A 60 13.27 13.69 -11.57
CA GLN A 60 13.49 13.54 -13.01
C GLN A 60 13.85 12.12 -13.44
N CYS A 61 13.53 11.10 -12.62
CA CYS A 61 13.79 9.70 -12.94
C CYS A 61 12.79 9.15 -13.95
N ILE A 62 11.57 9.68 -13.95
CA ILE A 62 10.52 9.34 -14.90
C ILE A 62 9.91 10.61 -15.50
N LEU A 63 9.28 10.47 -16.66
CA LEU A 63 8.44 11.48 -17.29
C LEU A 63 7.05 10.90 -17.53
N ILE A 64 6.01 11.59 -17.09
CA ILE A 64 4.62 11.18 -17.30
C ILE A 64 4.06 11.98 -18.50
N ASP A 65 3.71 11.28 -19.58
CA ASP A 65 3.09 11.86 -20.78
C ASP A 65 1.71 11.23 -21.04
N GLY A 66 0.68 11.89 -20.53
CA GLY A 66 -0.69 11.39 -20.55
C GLY A 66 -0.84 10.12 -19.69
N GLU A 67 -1.13 9.00 -20.34
CA GLU A 67 -1.25 7.67 -19.69
C GLU A 67 0.07 6.89 -19.70
N ASN A 68 1.11 7.41 -20.37
CA ASN A 68 2.40 6.73 -20.51
C ASN A 68 3.40 7.23 -19.47
N ILE A 69 4.19 6.31 -18.93
CA ILE A 69 5.30 6.61 -18.01
C ILE A 69 6.60 6.20 -18.69
N HIS A 70 7.50 7.16 -18.90
CA HIS A 70 8.78 6.98 -19.56
C HIS A 70 9.91 7.02 -18.53
N LEU A 71 10.87 6.08 -18.62
CA LEU A 71 12.12 6.15 -17.87
C LEU A 71 13.04 7.17 -18.55
N THR A 72 13.66 8.06 -17.76
CA THR A 72 14.63 9.03 -18.28
C THR A 72 16.06 8.50 -18.17
N ASP A 73 17.01 9.16 -18.84
CA ASP A 73 18.43 8.86 -18.70
C ASP A 73 18.91 9.04 -17.24
N ILE A 74 18.39 10.05 -16.52
CA ILE A 74 18.68 10.29 -15.10
C ILE A 74 18.19 9.13 -14.21
N GLY A 75 17.01 8.59 -14.53
CA GLY A 75 16.46 7.42 -13.83
C GLY A 75 17.28 6.16 -14.10
N LEU A 76 17.79 6.01 -15.32
CA LEU A 76 18.69 4.92 -15.71
C LEU A 76 20.03 5.00 -14.94
N GLU A 77 20.63 6.18 -14.85
CA GLU A 77 21.86 6.39 -14.08
C GLU A 77 21.67 6.08 -12.58
N HIS A 78 20.53 6.45 -11.98
CA HIS A 78 20.23 6.11 -10.59
C HIS A 78 20.17 4.60 -10.35
N LEU A 79 19.67 3.83 -11.32
CA LEU A 79 19.64 2.37 -11.28
C LEU A 79 21.05 1.77 -11.37
N GLU A 80 21.91 2.32 -12.23
CA GLU A 80 23.29 1.84 -12.40
C GLU A 80 24.19 2.14 -11.19
N VAL A 81 23.91 3.23 -10.46
CA VAL A 81 24.71 3.64 -9.29
C VAL A 81 24.27 2.93 -8.01
N ASN A 82 23.00 2.52 -7.89
CA ASN A 82 22.44 1.92 -6.67
C ASN A 82 22.04 0.44 -6.79
N GLY A 83 22.18 -0.16 -7.98
CA GLY A 83 21.97 -1.59 -8.24
C GLY A 83 23.23 -2.42 -8.01
#